data_AF-A0A2S2PB72-F1
#
_entry.id   AF-A0A2S2PB72-F1
#
_cell.length_a   1.000
_cell.length_b   1.000
_cell.length_c   1.000
_cell.angle_alpha   90.00
_cell.angle_beta   90.00
_cell.angle_gamma   90.00
#
_symmetry.space_group_name_H-M   'P 1'
#
loop_
_entity.id
_entity.type
_entity.pdbx_description
1 polymer ?
#
loop_
_entity_poly.entity_id
_entity_poly.type
_entity_poly.pdbx_seq_one_letter_code
_entity_poly.pdbx_strand_id
1 'polypeptide(L)'
;DEVFMNAQEAVGAHRDTQDYMFNGHEYICNKCGKMYMHRGSLQRHSKFECGVTPKFGCSFCGRRFSQRSNLSRHVVDIHRSALEEFINKRSESRNEGDLILQVSNHNIM
;
A
#
# COMPACT_ATOMS: atom_id res chain seq x y z
N ASP A 1 -23.36 -43.17 25.85
CA ASP A 1 -22.07 -42.99 25.16
C ASP A 1 -22.21 -41.88 24.14
N GLU A 2 -21.27 -40.94 24.22
CA GLU A 2 -21.46 -39.51 23.97
C GLU A 2 -21.69 -39.12 22.51
N VAL A 3 -22.59 -38.14 22.39
CA VAL A 3 -22.97 -37.34 21.22
C VAL A 3 -21.84 -36.35 20.90
N PHE A 4 -21.66 -35.99 19.62
CA PHE A 4 -21.64 -34.61 19.08
C PHE A 4 -20.81 -34.46 17.81
N MET A 5 -21.51 -34.11 16.73
CA MET A 5 -20.97 -33.27 15.67
C MET A 5 -20.34 -32.03 16.30
N ASN A 6 -19.11 -31.68 15.92
CA ASN A 6 -18.61 -30.33 16.17
C ASN A 6 -18.00 -29.74 14.89
N ALA A 7 -18.75 -28.83 14.29
CA ALA A 7 -18.28 -27.85 13.34
C ALA A 7 -18.27 -26.49 14.05
N GLN A 8 -17.07 -25.98 14.35
CA GLN A 8 -16.66 -24.62 14.75
C GLN A 8 -15.43 -24.82 15.67
N GLU A 9 -14.21 -24.41 15.30
CA GLU A 9 -13.84 -23.09 14.82
C GLU A 9 -12.75 -23.13 13.74
N ALA A 10 -12.79 -22.13 12.85
CA ALA A 10 -11.96 -21.99 11.68
C ALA A 10 -10.45 -21.99 11.98
N VAL A 11 -9.74 -23.04 11.55
CA VAL A 11 -8.28 -22.96 11.38
C VAL A 11 -8.02 -22.08 10.17
N GLY A 12 -7.72 -20.80 10.44
CA GLY A 12 -7.37 -19.82 9.43
C GLY A 12 -6.35 -20.38 8.44
N ALA A 13 -6.53 -20.01 7.16
CA ALA A 13 -5.71 -20.38 6.02
C ALA A 13 -4.19 -20.51 6.34
N HIS A 14 -3.69 -21.73 6.52
CA HIS A 14 -2.27 -22.01 6.57
C HIS A 14 -1.84 -22.79 5.32
N ARG A 15 -1.59 -22.04 4.23
CA ARG A 15 -0.89 -22.51 3.01
C ARG A 15 0.52 -21.91 2.87
N ASP A 16 1.12 -21.38 3.95
CA ASP A 16 2.15 -20.33 3.86
C ASP A 16 3.59 -20.75 4.25
N THR A 17 3.99 -22.02 4.11
CA THR A 17 5.37 -22.46 4.44
C THR A 17 6.22 -22.94 3.25
N GLN A 18 5.75 -22.88 2.00
CA GLN A 18 6.53 -23.42 0.86
C GLN A 18 7.43 -22.42 0.11
N ASP A 19 7.39 -21.13 0.41
CA ASP A 19 8.04 -20.12 -0.45
C ASP A 19 9.46 -19.71 0.00
N TYR A 20 9.95 -20.27 1.10
CA TYR A 20 11.29 -20.00 1.60
C TYR A 20 11.91 -21.10 2.46
N MET A 21 13.24 -21.11 2.54
CA MET A 21 14.05 -21.94 3.45
C MET A 21 14.59 -21.11 4.62
N PHE A 22 14.87 -21.74 5.75
CA PHE A 22 15.61 -21.11 6.86
C PHE A 22 16.88 -21.93 7.11
N ASN A 23 18.05 -21.28 7.07
CA ASN A 23 19.35 -21.97 7.20
C ASN A 23 19.94 -21.91 8.63
N GLY A 24 19.16 -21.49 9.62
CA GLY A 24 19.63 -21.29 11.00
C GLY A 24 20.00 -19.84 11.33
N HIS A 25 20.26 -19.00 10.32
CA HIS A 25 20.61 -17.58 10.51
C HIS A 25 19.70 -16.65 9.69
N GLU A 26 19.37 -17.05 8.47
CA GLU A 26 18.65 -16.24 7.49
C GLU A 26 17.50 -17.02 6.86
N TYR A 27 16.49 -16.26 6.43
CA TYR A 27 15.36 -16.72 5.66
C TYR A 27 15.64 -16.48 4.17
N ILE A 28 15.55 -17.52 3.35
CA ILE A 28 16.00 -17.55 1.96
C ILE A 28 14.80 -17.74 1.04
N CYS A 29 14.57 -16.81 0.10
CA CYS A 29 13.51 -16.95 -0.90
C CYS A 29 13.80 -18.11 -1.86
N ASN A 30 12.87 -19.06 -1.99
CA ASN A 30 13.05 -20.21 -2.88
C ASN A 30 13.03 -19.83 -4.37
N LYS A 31 12.37 -18.73 -4.72
CA LYS A 31 12.22 -18.28 -6.11
C LYS A 31 13.44 -17.56 -6.66
N CYS A 32 14.13 -16.78 -5.84
CA CYS A 32 15.24 -15.93 -6.31
C CYS A 32 16.52 -16.02 -5.46
N GLY A 33 16.52 -16.81 -4.39
CA GLY A 33 17.68 -17.01 -3.52
C GLY A 33 18.01 -15.85 -2.58
N LYS A 34 17.25 -14.75 -2.58
CA LYS A 34 17.52 -13.61 -1.68
C LYS A 34 17.35 -13.99 -0.21
N MET A 35 18.27 -13.49 0.60
CA MET A 35 18.36 -13.77 2.04
C MET A 35 17.85 -12.58 2.86
N TYR A 36 17.20 -12.89 3.98
CA TYR A 36 16.60 -11.91 4.88
C TYR A 36 16.83 -12.33 6.32
N MET A 37 17.23 -11.37 7.16
CA MET A 37 17.41 -11.59 8.61
C MET A 37 16.11 -11.90 9.35
N HIS A 38 14.97 -11.49 8.80
CA HIS A 38 13.67 -11.62 9.44
C HIS A 38 12.64 -12.24 8.50
N ARG A 39 11.84 -13.17 9.03
CA ARG A 39 10.75 -13.85 8.32
C ARG A 39 9.80 -12.87 7.65
N GLY A 40 9.40 -11.81 8.36
CA GLY A 40 8.48 -10.79 7.83
C GLY A 40 9.04 -10.05 6.62
N SER A 41 10.35 -9.79 6.60
CA SER A 41 11.01 -9.17 5.45
C SER A 41 10.93 -10.05 4.20
N LEU A 42 11.17 -11.35 4.37
CA LEU A 42 11.05 -12.32 3.27
C LEU A 42 9.62 -12.50 2.79
N GLN A 43 8.65 -12.59 3.70
CA GLN A 43 7.26 -12.74 3.33
C GLN A 43 6.78 -11.53 2.50
N ARG A 44 7.16 -10.32 2.91
CA ARG A 44 6.91 -9.09 2.14
C ARG A 44 7.59 -9.13 0.77
N HIS A 45 8.86 -9.54 0.73
CA HIS A 45 9.59 -9.68 -0.52
C HIS A 45 8.89 -10.64 -1.49
N SER A 46 8.54 -11.85 -1.03
CA SER A 46 7.92 -12.84 -1.92
C SER A 46 6.57 -12.36 -2.44
N LYS A 47 5.79 -11.66 -1.60
CA LYS A 47 4.46 -11.18 -1.95
C LYS A 47 4.45 -10.01 -2.93
N PHE A 48 5.41 -9.08 -2.83
CA PHE A 48 5.33 -7.80 -3.53
C PHE A 48 6.49 -7.49 -4.48
N GLU A 49 7.58 -8.24 -4.40
CA GLU A 49 8.81 -7.93 -5.13
C GLU A 49 9.29 -9.10 -5.99
N CYS A 50 9.26 -10.32 -5.45
CA CYS A 50 9.77 -11.49 -6.17
C CYS A 50 8.88 -11.85 -7.35
N GLY A 51 9.34 -11.58 -8.57
CA GLY A 51 8.56 -11.85 -9.79
C GLY A 51 7.33 -10.96 -9.95
N VAL A 52 7.18 -9.92 -9.12
CA VAL A 52 6.04 -8.99 -9.18
C VAL A 52 6.49 -7.69 -9.81
N THR A 53 5.82 -7.30 -10.89
CA THR A 53 6.07 -6.01 -11.54
C THR A 53 5.59 -4.84 -10.67
N PRO A 54 6.40 -3.79 -10.47
CA PRO A 54 6.01 -2.59 -9.72
C PRO A 54 4.67 -1.99 -10.18
N LYS A 55 3.67 -1.99 -9.30
CA LYS A 55 2.31 -1.51 -9.63
C LYS A 55 2.15 0.00 -9.45
N PHE A 56 2.88 0.61 -8.52
CA PHE A 56 2.63 1.99 -8.10
C PHE A 56 3.55 2.95 -8.86
N GLY A 57 3.00 3.77 -9.74
CA GLY A 57 3.74 4.80 -10.48
C GLY A 57 3.72 6.15 -9.75
N CYS A 58 4.84 6.87 -9.80
CA CYS A 58 4.91 8.26 -9.40
C CYS A 58 4.27 9.15 -10.48
N SER A 59 3.29 9.97 -10.10
CA SER A 59 2.62 10.88 -11.04
C SER A 59 3.52 12.03 -11.50
N PHE A 60 4.61 12.32 -10.77
CA PHE A 60 5.53 13.41 -11.11
C PHE A 60 6.63 12.98 -12.09
N CYS A 61 7.15 11.76 -11.98
CA CYS A 61 8.29 11.30 -12.79
C CYS A 61 8.10 9.93 -13.46
N GLY A 62 6.96 9.26 -13.26
CA GLY A 62 6.66 7.95 -13.85
C GLY A 62 7.39 6.76 -13.21
N ARG A 63 8.33 6.97 -12.28
CA ARG A 63 9.07 5.88 -11.61
C ARG A 63 8.11 4.94 -10.87
N ARG A 64 8.34 3.62 -10.98
CA ARG A 64 7.45 2.60 -10.43
C ARG A 64 8.03 1.93 -9.18
N PHE A 65 7.15 1.59 -8.24
CA PHE A 65 7.47 0.97 -6.96
C PHE A 65 6.59 -0.26 -6.71
N SER A 66 7.15 -1.26 -6.02
CA SER A 66 6.45 -2.49 -5.59
C SER A 66 5.46 -2.23 -4.46
N GLN A 67 5.74 -1.22 -3.61
CA GLN A 67 4.96 -0.92 -2.41
C GLN A 67 4.54 0.56 -2.39
N ARG A 68 3.33 0.84 -1.89
CA ARG A 68 2.79 2.20 -1.77
C ARG A 68 3.62 3.07 -0.82
N SER A 69 4.11 2.53 0.29
CA SER A 69 4.96 3.23 1.25
C SER A 69 6.26 3.74 0.61
N ASN A 70 6.87 2.93 -0.26
CA ASN A 70 8.07 3.32 -1.00
C ASN A 70 7.79 4.46 -1.98
N LEU A 71 6.65 4.43 -2.68
CA LEU A 71 6.21 5.55 -3.52
C LEU A 71 5.98 6.81 -2.69
N SER A 72 5.28 6.71 -1.56
CA SER A 72 4.97 7.86 -0.70
C SER A 72 6.25 8.56 -0.22
N ARG A 73 7.21 7.78 0.28
CA ARG A 73 8.51 8.31 0.68
C ARG A 73 9.25 8.95 -0.49
N HIS A 74 9.28 8.29 -1.65
CA HIS A 74 9.89 8.87 -2.85
C HIS A 74 9.29 10.23 -3.23
N VAL A 75 7.97 10.38 -3.16
CA VAL A 75 7.30 11.65 -3.47
C VAL A 75 7.70 12.74 -2.47
N VAL A 76 7.73 12.41 -1.18
CA VAL A 76 8.13 13.37 -0.13
C VAL A 76 9.60 13.77 -0.24
N ASP A 77 10.49 12.83 -0.58
CA ASP A 77 11.94 13.07 -0.60
C ASP A 77 12.40 13.76 -1.89
N ILE A 78 11.81 13.39 -3.04
CA ILE A 78 12.28 13.83 -4.37
C ILE A 78 11.38 14.89 -4.99
N HIS A 79 10.08 14.87 -4.68
CA HIS A 79 9.07 15.75 -5.28
C HIS A 79 8.42 16.68 -4.26
N ARG A 80 9.10 16.97 -3.14
CA ARG A 80 8.57 17.79 -2.04
C ARG A 80 7.94 19.10 -2.53
N SER A 81 8.69 19.91 -3.29
CA SER A 81 8.22 21.21 -3.76
C SER A 81 7.04 21.08 -4.73
N ALA A 82 7.07 20.10 -5.64
CA ALA A 82 5.98 19.84 -6.57
C ALA A 82 4.73 19.29 -5.85
N LEU A 83 4.89 18.53 -4.76
CA LEU A 83 3.82 18.06 -3.91
C LEU A 83 3.17 19.22 -3.14
N GLU A 84 3.96 20.10 -2.56
CA GLU A 84 3.48 21.30 -1.86
C GLU A 84 2.69 22.21 -2.81
N GLU A 85 3.20 22.47 -4.01
CA GLU A 85 2.48 23.22 -5.05
C GLU A 85 1.16 22.54 -5.45
N PHE A 86 1.18 21.21 -5.66
CA PHE A 86 -0.02 20.46 -6.01
C PHE A 86 -1.08 20.48 -4.90
N ILE A 87 -0.67 20.41 -3.63
CA ILE A 87 -1.58 20.52 -2.47
C ILE A 87 -2.20 21.92 -2.41
N ASN A 88 -1.39 22.97 -2.58
CA ASN A 88 -1.85 24.36 -2.51
C ASN A 88 -2.86 24.68 -3.64
N LYS A 89 -2.57 24.25 -4.87
CA LYS A 89 -3.51 24.38 -6.01
C LYS A 89 -4.83 23.65 -5.76
N ARG A 90 -4.79 22.50 -5.07
CA ARG A 90 -5.99 21.74 -4.74
C ARG A 90 -6.83 22.41 -3.64
N SER A 91 -6.21 23.08 -2.67
CA SER A 91 -6.94 23.89 -1.68
C SER A 91 -7.63 25.08 -2.31
N GLU A 92 -7.00 25.74 -3.28
CA GLU A 92 -7.59 26.86 -4.03
C GLU A 92 -8.83 26.40 -4.81
N SER A 93 -8.73 25.29 -5.55
CA SER A 93 -9.88 24.73 -6.30
C SER A 93 -11.04 24.25 -5.42
N ARG A 94 -10.77 23.86 -4.17
CA ARG A 94 -11.81 23.44 -3.21
C ARG A 94 -12.53 24.65 -2.65
N ASN A 95 -11.81 25.74 -2.37
CA ASN A 95 -12.41 26.99 -1.91
C ASN A 95 -13.30 27.63 -2.99
N GLU A 96 -13.00 27.43 -4.27
CA GLU A 96 -13.80 27.93 -5.40
C GLU A 96 -15.11 27.14 -5.60
N GLY A 97 -15.13 25.85 -5.23
CA GLY A 97 -16.32 24.99 -5.29
C GLY A 97 -17.36 25.24 -4.20
N ASP A 98 -16.98 25.89 -3.08
CA ASP A 98 -17.87 26.27 -1.98
C ASP A 98 -18.47 27.69 -2.14
N LEU A 99 -18.13 28.41 -3.22
CA LEU A 99 -18.67 29.74 -3.54
C LEU A 99 -20.00 29.72 -4.33
N ILE A 100 -20.61 28.55 -4.57
CA ILE A 100 -21.92 28.43 -5.23
C ILE A 100 -23.06 28.27 -4.20
N LEU A 101 -23.13 29.19 -3.22
CA LEU A 101 -24.30 29.34 -2.34
C LEU A 101 -24.64 30.81 -2.00
N GLN A 102 -24.30 31.77 -2.88
CA GLN A 102 -24.70 33.17 -2.69
C GLN A 102 -25.27 33.83 -3.95
N VAL A 103 -26.42 33.35 -4.43
CA VAL A 103 -27.49 34.21 -4.98
C VAL A 103 -28.73 33.34 -5.06
N SER A 104 -29.62 33.36 -4.08
CA SER A 104 -30.81 34.20 -4.15
C SER A 104 -31.51 34.15 -2.80
N ASN A 105 -31.38 35.18 -1.97
CA ASN A 105 -32.31 35.42 -0.88
C ASN A 105 -32.34 36.91 -0.52
N HIS A 106 -32.62 37.75 -1.51
CA HIS A 106 -33.22 39.05 -1.30
C HIS A 106 -33.97 39.50 -2.56
N ASN A 107 -35.27 39.24 -2.59
CA ASN A 107 -36.32 40.13 -3.07
C ASN A 107 -37.68 39.52 -2.71
N ILE A 108 -38.33 40.02 -1.65
CA ILE A 108 -39.48 40.95 -1.72
C ILE A 108 -40.70 40.30 -2.39
N MET A 109 -41.65 39.83 -1.57
CA MET A 109 -42.96 40.46 -1.35
C MET A 109 -43.55 39.96 -0.03
#